data_AF-A0A7J6WJ81-F1
#
_entry.id   AF-A0A7J6WJ81-F1
#
_cell.length_a   1.000
_cell.length_b   1.000
_cell.length_c   1.000
_cell.angle_alpha   90.00
_cell.angle_beta   90.00
_cell.angle_gamma   90.00
#
_symmetry.space_group_name_H-M   'P 1'
#
loop_
_entity.id
_entity.type
_entity.pdbx_description
1 polymer ?
#
loop_
_entity_poly.entity_id
_entity_poly.type
_entity_poly.pdbx_seq_one_letter_code
_entity_poly.pdbx_strand_id
1 'polypeptide(L)'
;MNGSSKHPFKLMPGWSSRFKKLRNDDGALVGVSIGGLGVETCFIAETATIIEGIIMAAEMGWQNIWVEAHSEAAVAALRNNKPHWKLK
;
A
#
# COMPACT_ATOMS: atom_id res chain seq x y z
N MET A 1 -22.89 -16.64 30.48
CA MET A 1 -23.26 -16.00 29.21
C MET A 1 -22.40 -14.76 29.01
N ASN A 2 -21.81 -14.68 27.82
CA ASN A 2 -21.16 -13.57 27.09
C ASN A 2 -21.13 -12.16 27.74
N GLY A 3 -20.07 -11.37 27.58
CA GLY A 3 -18.97 -11.52 26.66
C GLY A 3 -17.83 -10.54 26.95
N SER A 4 -16.62 -11.02 26.72
CA SER A 4 -15.46 -10.16 26.55
C SER A 4 -15.78 -9.21 25.39
N SER A 5 -15.97 -7.91 25.68
CA SER A 5 -15.86 -6.90 24.64
C SER A 5 -14.42 -6.95 24.14
N LYS A 6 -14.18 -7.75 23.12
CA LYS A 6 -13.01 -7.63 22.28
C LYS A 6 -13.09 -6.20 21.76
N HIS A 7 -12.35 -5.28 22.39
CA HIS A 7 -12.15 -3.97 21.81
C HIS A 7 -11.62 -4.26 20.41
N PRO A 8 -12.35 -3.93 19.33
CA PRO A 8 -11.76 -4.03 18.01
C PRO A 8 -10.52 -3.14 18.10
N PHE A 9 -9.36 -3.67 17.73
CA PHE A 9 -8.13 -2.89 17.60
C PHE A 9 -8.48 -1.72 16.68
N LYS A 10 -8.87 -0.59 17.27
CA LYS A 10 -9.14 0.64 16.54
C LYS A 10 -7.75 1.05 16.10
N LEU A 11 -7.43 0.84 14.82
CA LEU A 11 -6.22 1.37 14.21
C LEU A 11 -6.29 2.89 14.40
N MET A 12 -5.70 3.39 15.48
CA MET A 12 -5.73 4.80 15.79
C MET A 12 -4.81 5.49 14.79
N PRO A 13 -5.27 6.57 14.13
CA PRO A 13 -4.41 7.35 13.27
C PRO A 13 -3.18 7.83 14.04
N GLY A 14 -2.02 7.77 13.39
CA GLY A 14 -0.76 8.22 13.95
C GLY A 14 0.12 8.83 12.87
N TRP A 15 1.19 9.49 13.29
CA TRP A 15 2.21 9.98 12.35
C TRP A 15 2.75 8.83 11.53
N SER A 16 2.66 8.97 10.22
CA SER A 16 2.96 7.90 9.27
C SER A 16 3.93 8.38 8.19
N SER A 17 4.78 7.45 7.79
CA SER A 17 5.71 7.61 6.68
C SER A 17 5.51 6.45 5.72
N ARG A 18 5.88 6.68 4.47
CA ARG A 18 5.90 5.67 3.42
C ARG A 18 7.31 5.42 2.94
N PHE A 19 7.55 4.18 2.56
CA PHE A 19 8.82 3.72 2.05
C PHE A 19 8.59 2.70 0.94
N LYS A 20 9.21 2.90 -0.22
CA LYS A 20 9.12 1.99 -1.37
C LYS A 20 10.46 1.88 -2.07
N LYS A 21 10.73 0.67 -2.58
CA LYS A 21 11.91 0.31 -3.38
C LYS A 21 11.41 -0.13 -4.76
N LEU A 22 12.05 0.36 -5.80
CA LEU A 22 11.85 -0.10 -7.17
C LEU A 22 13.03 -0.99 -7.56
N ARG A 23 12.72 -2.19 -8.04
CA ARG A 23 13.72 -3.12 -8.55
C ARG A 23 13.38 -3.48 -9.99
N ASN A 24 14.40 -3.61 -10.84
CA ASN A 24 14.22 -4.17 -12.17
C ASN A 24 14.01 -5.70 -12.10
N ASP A 25 13.83 -6.33 -13.25
CA ASP A 25 13.65 -7.77 -13.43
C ASP A 25 14.84 -8.62 -12.94
N ASP A 26 16.06 -8.09 -13.01
CA ASP A 26 17.26 -8.72 -12.42
C ASP A 26 17.31 -8.60 -10.87
N GLY A 27 16.32 -7.94 -10.26
CA GLY A 27 16.26 -7.68 -8.82
C GLY A 27 17.16 -6.54 -8.33
N ALA A 28 17.86 -5.85 -9.24
CA ALA A 28 18.70 -4.71 -8.93
C ALA A 28 17.85 -3.51 -8.48
N LEU A 29 18.28 -2.83 -7.41
CA LEU A 29 17.60 -1.64 -6.91
C LEU A 29 17.86 -0.46 -7.86
N VAL A 30 16.79 0.09 -8.42
CA VAL A 30 16.84 1.21 -9.39
C VAL A 30 16.23 2.50 -8.84
N GLY A 31 15.52 2.43 -7.72
CA GLY A 31 14.95 3.61 -7.07
C GLY A 31 14.48 3.37 -5.65
N VAL A 32 14.50 4.43 -4.84
CA VAL A 32 13.93 4.47 -3.49
C VAL A 32 13.15 5.76 -3.34
N SER A 33 11.96 5.68 -2.75
CA SER A 33 11.15 6.85 -2.42
C SER A 33 10.67 6.78 -0.98
N ILE A 34 10.83 7.88 -0.27
CA ILE A 34 10.43 8.06 1.13
C ILE A 34 9.62 9.35 1.21
N GLY A 35 8.52 9.34 1.95
CA GLY A 35 7.72 10.54 2.16
C GLY A 35 6.93 10.48 3.46
N GLY A 36 6.60 11.64 4.00
CA GLY A 36 5.60 11.75 5.06
C GLY A 36 4.19 11.63 4.49
N LEU A 37 3.31 10.92 5.19
CA LEU A 37 1.88 10.83 4.86
C LEU A 37 1.00 11.63 5.83
N GLY A 38 1.60 12.22 6.88
CA GLY A 38 0.84 12.89 7.93
C GLY A 38 0.20 11.90 8.88
N VAL A 39 -0.98 12.23 9.40
CA VAL A 39 -1.68 11.42 10.41
C VAL A 39 -2.69 10.50 9.73
N GLU A 40 -2.36 9.20 9.66
CA GLU A 40 -3.15 8.18 8.96
C GLU A 40 -3.16 6.87 9.75
N THR A 41 -4.05 5.94 9.39
CA THR A 41 -4.00 4.56 9.89
C THR A 41 -2.93 3.75 9.15
N CYS A 42 -2.36 2.71 9.79
CA CYS A 42 -1.39 1.83 9.12
C CYS A 42 -1.94 1.25 7.81
N PHE A 43 -3.21 0.85 7.81
CA PHE A 43 -3.87 0.31 6.61
C PHE A 43 -3.90 1.33 5.45
N ILE A 44 -4.26 2.58 5.71
CA ILE A 44 -4.27 3.64 4.69
C ILE A 44 -2.83 3.92 4.22
N ALA A 45 -1.88 4.03 5.15
CA ALA A 45 -0.49 4.32 4.83
C ALA A 45 0.14 3.24 3.94
N GLU A 46 -0.09 1.97 4.24
CA GLU A 46 0.42 0.85 3.46
C GLU A 46 -0.26 0.75 2.09
N THR A 47 -1.58 0.92 2.04
CA THR A 47 -2.34 0.89 0.77
C THR A 47 -1.89 2.02 -0.16
N ALA A 48 -1.75 3.24 0.36
CA ALA A 48 -1.27 4.39 -0.40
C ALA A 48 0.17 4.17 -0.90
N THR A 49 1.04 3.61 -0.06
CA THR A 49 2.43 3.29 -0.43
C THR A 49 2.49 2.34 -1.62
N ILE A 50 1.64 1.31 -1.64
CA ILE A 50 1.57 0.35 -2.75
C ILE A 50 1.07 1.03 -4.03
N ILE A 51 -0.05 1.76 -3.96
CA ILE A 51 -0.65 2.43 -5.12
C ILE A 51 0.35 3.37 -5.79
N GLU A 52 1.04 4.19 -4.99
CA GLU A 52 2.03 5.11 -5.54
C GLU A 52 3.27 4.42 -6.10
N GLY A 53 3.67 3.28 -5.54
CA GLY A 53 4.74 2.46 -6.11
C GLY A 53 4.37 1.99 -7.51
N ILE A 54 3.12 1.56 -7.71
CA ILE A 54 2.60 1.16 -9.01
C ILE A 54 2.53 2.35 -9.97
N ILE A 55 2.01 3.51 -9.52
CA ILE A 55 1.95 4.74 -10.35
C ILE A 55 3.35 5.14 -10.81
N MET A 56 4.33 5.18 -9.90
CA MET A 56 5.70 5.54 -10.22
C MET A 56 6.33 4.57 -11.22
N ALA A 57 6.14 3.26 -11.05
CA ALA A 57 6.62 2.27 -12.01
C ALA A 57 5.95 2.43 -13.39
N ALA A 58 4.65 2.74 -13.42
CA ALA A 58 3.93 3.02 -14.67
C ALA A 58 4.42 4.30 -15.36
N GLU A 59 4.69 5.37 -14.60
CA GLU A 59 5.30 6.62 -15.10
C GLU A 59 6.71 6.40 -15.67
N MET A 60 7.44 5.40 -15.15
CA MET A 60 8.72 4.92 -15.68
C MET A 60 8.57 4.01 -16.92
N GLY A 61 7.35 3.76 -17.39
CA GLY A 61 7.06 2.95 -18.57
C GLY A 61 7.03 1.43 -18.32
N TRP A 62 6.96 0.98 -17.06
CA TRP A 62 6.92 -0.45 -16.75
C TRP A 62 5.53 -1.03 -17.00
N GLN A 63 5.47 -2.25 -17.54
CA GLN A 63 4.20 -2.90 -17.89
C GLN A 63 3.93 -4.22 -17.14
N ASN A 64 4.97 -4.88 -16.63
CA ASN A 64 4.86 -6.13 -15.86
C ASN A 64 5.32 -5.89 -14.43
N ILE A 65 4.47 -5.24 -13.63
CA ILE A 65 4.81 -4.81 -12.28
C ILE A 65 4.44 -5.90 -11.27
N TRP A 66 5.43 -6.40 -10.54
CA TRP A 66 5.24 -7.24 -9.36
C TRP A 66 5.38 -6.40 -8.09
N VAL A 67 4.47 -6.62 -7.13
CA VAL A 67 4.44 -5.87 -5.86
C VAL A 67 4.62 -6.82 -4.69
N GLU A 68 5.57 -6.50 -3.81
CA GLU A 68 5.77 -7.16 -2.52
C GLU A 68 5.43 -6.19 -1.39
N ALA A 69 4.52 -6.60 -0.51
CA ALA A 69 4.17 -5.86 0.69
C ALA A 69 3.84 -6.85 1.82
N HIS A 70 4.25 -6.52 3.05
CA HIS A 70 4.02 -7.36 4.22
C HIS A 70 2.60 -7.25 4.80
N SER A 71 1.84 -6.25 4.36
CA SER A 71 0.48 -6.03 4.85
C SER A 71 -0.54 -6.85 4.07
N GLU A 72 -0.97 -7.95 4.67
CA GLU A 72 -2.02 -8.80 4.09
C GLU A 72 -3.31 -8.02 3.84
N ALA A 73 -3.67 -7.09 4.74
CA ALA A 73 -4.88 -6.28 4.61
C ALA A 73 -4.81 -5.35 3.39
N ALA A 74 -3.69 -4.63 3.21
CA ALA A 74 -3.50 -3.74 2.06
C ALA A 74 -3.44 -4.53 0.74
N VAL A 75 -2.74 -5.68 0.73
CA VAL A 75 -2.67 -6.56 -0.44
C VAL A 75 -4.06 -7.12 -0.80
N ALA A 76 -4.84 -7.55 0.19
CA ALA A 76 -6.20 -8.05 -0.03
C ALA A 76 -7.13 -6.97 -0.58
N ALA A 77 -7.04 -5.74 -0.06
CA ALA A 77 -7.84 -4.60 -0.52
C ALA A 77 -7.59 -4.27 -2.00
N LEU A 78 -6.35 -4.45 -2.48
CA LEU A 78 -5.98 -4.21 -3.88
C LEU A 78 -6.29 -5.41 -4.79
N ARG A 79 -6.09 -6.64 -4.32
CA ARG A 79 -6.44 -7.86 -5.09
C ARG A 79 -7.95 -8.00 -5.31
N ASN A 80 -8.76 -7.61 -4.34
CA ASN A 80 -10.22 -7.73 -4.40
C ASN A 80 -10.88 -6.58 -5.18
N ASN A 81 -10.17 -5.48 -5.43
CA ASN A 81 -10.63 -4.44 -6.33
C ASN A 81 -10.32 -4.83 -7.78
N LYS A 82 -11.24 -5.56 -8.42
CA LYS A 82 -11.43 -5.41 -9.88
C LYS A 82 -11.83 -3.94 -10.09
N PRO A 83 -11.04 -3.08 -10.74
CA PRO A 83 -11.40 -1.67 -10.86
C PRO A 83 -12.67 -1.57 -11.71
N HIS A 84 -13.82 -1.43 -11.05
CA HIS A 84 -15.13 -1.19 -11.66
C HIS A 84 -15.45 0.31 -11.76
N TRP A 85 -14.47 1.19 -11.55
CA TRP A 85 -14.70 2.61 -11.63
C TRP A 85 -14.76 3.05 -13.09
N LYS A 86 -15.98 3.11 -13.63
CA LYS A 86 -16.30 4.00 -14.74
C LYS A 86 -16.09 5.43 -14.24
N LEU A 87 -15.00 6.06 -14.66
CA LEU A 87 -14.91 7.51 -14.63
C LEU A 87 -16.03 8.06 -15.52
N LYS A 88 -16.88 8.91 -14.95
CA LYS A 88 -17.83 9.73 -15.70
C LYS A 88 -17.08 10.89 -16.36
#